data_AF-A0A849C888-F1
#
_entry.id   AF-A0A849C888-F1
#
_cell.length_a   1.000
_cell.length_b   1.000
_cell.length_c   1.000
_cell.angle_alpha   90.00
_cell.angle_beta   90.00
_cell.angle_gamma   90.00
#
_symmetry.space_group_name_H-M   'P 1'
#
loop_
_entity.id
_entity.type
_entity.pdbx_description
1 polymer ?
#
loop_
_entity_poly.entity_id
_entity_poly.type
_entity_poly.pdbx_seq_one_letter_code
_entity_poly.pdbx_strand_id
1 'polypeptide(L)'
;MTEAERETERAADRSGRHAWENATVAAATVECGHRLWELLHCGLEVAAAEGARRMGAEHLLLHMLRDPGAIPSRELADMGLDPRTVFARLADYAQRVADPPNSPSH
;
A
#
# COMPACT_ATOMS: atom_id res chain seq x y z
N MET A 1 6.08 40.80 0.10
CA MET A 1 5.66 39.44 -0.27
C MET A 1 4.25 39.53 -0.83
N THR A 2 4.13 39.49 -2.15
CA THR A 2 2.90 39.83 -2.88
C THR A 2 2.01 38.60 -3.08
N GLU A 3 0.72 38.82 -3.31
CA GLU A 3 -0.27 37.76 -3.50
C GLU A 3 0.08 36.85 -4.70
N ALA A 4 0.73 37.41 -5.72
CA ALA A 4 1.26 36.70 -6.88
C ALA A 4 2.39 35.70 -6.54
N GLU A 5 3.22 35.99 -5.54
CA GLU A 5 4.28 35.07 -5.07
C GLU A 5 3.67 33.87 -4.32
N ARG A 6 2.56 34.07 -3.59
CA ARG A 6 1.88 32.97 -2.88
C ARG A 6 1.10 32.06 -3.83
N GLU A 7 0.62 32.58 -4.95
CA GLU A 7 -0.14 31.81 -5.93
C GLU A 7 0.77 30.94 -6.81
N THR A 8 1.95 31.43 -7.14
CA THR A 8 3.00 30.65 -7.82
C THR A 8 3.55 29.53 -6.94
N GLU A 9 3.72 29.78 -5.64
CA GLU A 9 4.13 28.74 -4.68
C GLU A 9 3.05 27.65 -4.48
N ARG A 10 1.76 28.03 -4.46
CA ARG A 10 0.64 27.07 -4.45
C ARG A 10 0.48 26.29 -5.76
N ALA A 11 0.85 26.89 -6.90
CA ALA A 11 0.88 26.22 -8.18
C ALA A 11 2.03 25.20 -8.27
N ALA A 12 3.20 25.53 -7.73
CA ALA A 12 4.35 24.63 -7.64
C ALA A 12 4.06 23.40 -6.73
N ASP A 13 3.41 23.62 -5.60
CA ASP A 13 3.00 22.54 -4.67
C ASP A 13 1.96 21.57 -5.29
N ARG A 14 1.06 22.07 -6.14
CA ARG A 14 0.13 21.21 -6.91
C ARG A 14 0.83 20.44 -8.02
N SER A 15 1.82 21.03 -8.70
CA SER A 15 2.55 20.37 -9.78
C SER A 15 3.41 19.21 -9.29
N GLY A 16 3.93 19.28 -8.05
CA GLY A 16 4.69 18.18 -7.44
C GLY A 16 3.86 16.92 -7.15
N ARG A 17 2.54 17.07 -6.90
CA ARG A 17 1.65 15.94 -6.58
C ARG A 17 1.23 15.10 -7.80
N HIS A 18 1.34 15.63 -9.02
CA HIS A 18 0.98 14.94 -10.27
C HIS A 18 2.19 14.39 -11.04
N ALA A 19 3.41 14.62 -10.56
CA ALA A 19 4.64 14.20 -11.23
C ALA A 19 4.83 12.67 -11.30
N TRP A 20 4.17 11.91 -10.41
CA TRP A 20 4.24 10.45 -10.43
C TRP A 20 3.21 9.79 -11.38
N GLU A 21 2.17 10.51 -11.79
CA GLU A 21 1.11 9.98 -12.67
C GLU A 21 1.54 9.87 -14.13
N ASN A 22 2.52 10.69 -14.57
CA ASN A 22 2.98 10.73 -15.97
C ASN A 22 4.43 10.27 -16.17
N ALA A 23 5.12 9.83 -15.11
CA ALA A 23 6.38 9.13 -15.26
C ALA A 23 6.07 7.76 -15.87
N THR A 24 6.18 7.65 -17.19
CA THR A 24 6.18 6.37 -17.87
C THR A 24 7.12 5.46 -17.10
N VAL A 25 6.58 4.42 -16.46
CA VAL A 25 7.34 3.35 -15.80
C VAL A 25 7.99 2.53 -16.92
N ALA A 26 8.87 3.18 -17.67
CA ALA A 26 9.64 2.60 -18.74
C ALA A 26 10.74 1.77 -18.08
N ALA A 27 10.39 0.53 -17.77
CA ALA A 27 11.29 -0.62 -17.64
C ALA A 27 12.59 -0.40 -16.84
N ALA A 28 12.57 0.44 -15.82
CA ALA A 28 13.61 0.41 -14.80
C ALA A 28 13.38 -0.86 -13.98
N THR A 29 14.13 -1.92 -14.27
CA THR A 29 14.16 -3.10 -13.43
C THR A 29 14.69 -2.69 -12.07
N VAL A 30 13.80 -2.60 -11.08
CA VAL A 30 14.20 -2.35 -9.69
C VAL A 30 14.75 -3.67 -9.16
N GLU A 31 16.06 -3.73 -8.91
CA GLU A 31 16.63 -4.78 -8.08
C GLU A 31 16.06 -4.61 -6.67
N CYS A 32 15.13 -5.48 -6.31
CA CYS A 32 14.60 -5.55 -4.96
C CYS A 32 15.54 -6.43 -4.11
N GLY A 33 15.86 -5.97 -2.90
CA GLY A 33 16.52 -6.82 -1.93
C GLY A 33 15.67 -8.06 -1.61
N HIS A 34 16.30 -9.16 -1.22
CA HIS A 34 15.64 -10.45 -0.99
C HIS A 34 14.38 -10.35 -0.11
N ARG A 35 14.45 -9.58 0.98
CA ARG A 35 13.31 -9.34 1.89
C ARG A 35 12.11 -8.68 1.22
N LEU A 36 12.35 -7.73 0.33
CA LEU A 36 11.28 -7.06 -0.41
C LEU A 36 10.66 -8.02 -1.43
N TRP A 37 11.48 -8.83 -2.10
CA TRP A 37 10.98 -9.85 -3.03
C TRP A 37 10.12 -10.90 -2.31
N GLU A 38 10.58 -11.42 -1.16
CA GLU A 38 9.82 -12.35 -0.31
C GLU A 38 8.48 -11.74 0.09
N LEU A 39 8.49 -10.48 0.54
CA LEU A 39 7.28 -9.76 0.95
C LEU A 39 6.26 -9.66 -0.19
N LEU A 40 6.71 -9.24 -1.38
CA LEU A 40 5.85 -9.11 -2.55
C LEU A 40 5.32 -10.47 -3.02
N HIS A 41 6.18 -11.48 -3.04
CA HIS A 41 5.80 -12.83 -3.44
C HIS A 41 4.74 -13.42 -2.50
N CYS A 42 4.98 -13.39 -1.19
CA CYS A 42 4.00 -13.87 -0.22
C CYS A 42 2.71 -13.04 -0.19
N GLY A 43 2.78 -11.73 -0.45
CA GLY A 43 1.58 -10.92 -0.64
C GLY A 43 0.71 -11.37 -1.81
N LEU A 44 1.32 -11.84 -2.92
CA LEU A 44 0.59 -12.42 -4.06
C LEU A 44 -0.08 -13.73 -3.67
N GLU A 45 0.61 -14.58 -2.90
CA GLU A 45 0.05 -15.84 -2.41
C GLU A 45 -1.15 -15.60 -1.49
N VAL A 46 -1.07 -14.60 -0.60
CA VAL A 46 -2.19 -14.20 0.26
C VAL A 46 -3.39 -13.74 -0.58
N ALA A 47 -3.18 -12.86 -1.57
CA ALA A 47 -4.24 -12.40 -2.47
C ALA A 47 -4.89 -13.56 -3.24
N ALA A 48 -4.08 -14.49 -3.76
CA ALA A 48 -4.57 -15.66 -4.48
C ALA A 48 -5.38 -16.60 -3.58
N ALA A 49 -4.94 -16.81 -2.33
CA ALA A 49 -5.65 -17.64 -1.36
C ALA A 49 -7.02 -17.06 -0.96
N GLU A 50 -7.16 -15.74 -1.00
CA GLU A 50 -8.42 -15.03 -0.73
C GLU A 50 -9.31 -14.86 -1.98
N GLY A 51 -8.85 -15.33 -3.15
CA GLY A 51 -9.58 -15.23 -4.41
C GLY A 51 -9.59 -13.82 -5.02
N ALA A 52 -8.72 -12.92 -4.55
CA ALA A 52 -8.63 -11.57 -5.07
C ALA A 52 -8.04 -11.56 -6.49
N ARG A 53 -8.64 -10.77 -7.38
CA ARG A 53 -8.16 -10.61 -8.76
C ARG A 53 -6.81 -9.89 -8.85
N ARG A 54 -6.51 -9.04 -7.87
CA ARG A 54 -5.25 -8.28 -7.77
C ARG A 54 -4.82 -8.18 -6.31
N MET A 55 -3.50 -8.09 -6.11
CA MET A 55 -2.95 -7.72 -4.82
C MET A 55 -3.24 -6.25 -4.51
N GLY A 56 -3.98 -6.00 -3.43
CA GLY A 56 -4.01 -4.72 -2.72
C GLY A 56 -3.03 -4.68 -1.52
N ALA A 57 -2.93 -3.50 -0.89
CA ALA A 57 -2.01 -3.25 0.22
C ALA A 57 -2.33 -4.10 1.46
N GLU A 58 -3.60 -4.45 1.65
CA GLU A 58 -4.10 -5.33 2.70
C GLU A 58 -3.41 -6.69 2.70
N HIS A 59 -3.15 -7.28 1.53
CA HIS A 59 -2.48 -8.59 1.45
C HIS A 59 -1.00 -8.50 1.86
N LEU A 60 -0.33 -7.40 1.52
CA LEU A 60 1.04 -7.13 1.97
C LEU A 60 1.07 -6.97 3.49
N LEU A 61 0.18 -6.14 4.04
CA LEU A 61 0.08 -5.89 5.47
C LEU A 61 -0.29 -7.15 6.26
N LEU A 62 -1.17 -8.01 5.72
CA LEU A 62 -1.50 -9.32 6.32
C LEU A 62 -0.29 -10.23 6.43
N HIS A 63 0.56 -10.27 5.40
CA HIS A 63 1.80 -11.03 5.45
C HIS A 63 2.80 -10.39 6.42
N MET A 64 2.97 -9.06 6.39
CA MET A 64 3.83 -8.32 7.30
C MET A 64 3.44 -8.53 8.77
N LEU A 65 2.15 -8.62 9.10
CA LEU A 65 1.66 -8.89 10.47
C LEU A 65 2.01 -10.30 10.98
N ARG A 66 2.38 -11.22 10.09
CA ARG A 66 2.85 -12.57 10.45
C ARG A 66 4.37 -12.63 10.62
N ASP A 67 5.11 -11.64 10.13
CA ASP A 67 6.55 -11.52 10.30
C ASP A 67 6.86 -10.45 11.38
N PRO A 68 7.28 -10.85 12.59
CA PRO A 68 7.62 -9.92 13.66
C PRO A 68 8.83 -9.02 13.35
N GLY A 69 9.61 -9.32 12.30
CA GLY A 69 10.68 -8.45 11.80
C GLY A 69 10.24 -7.45 10.74
N ALA A 70 9.07 -7.64 10.13
CA ALA A 70 8.54 -6.75 9.08
C ALA A 70 7.67 -5.62 9.65
N ILE A 71 7.01 -5.85 10.79
CA ILE A 71 6.22 -4.83 11.47
C ILE A 71 6.85 -4.48 12.82
N PRO A 72 6.98 -3.17 13.12
CA PRO A 72 7.36 -2.68 14.43
C PRO A 72 6.24 -2.99 15.45
N SER A 73 6.19 -4.25 15.90
CA SER A 73 5.16 -4.79 16.77
C SER A 73 5.15 -4.12 18.14
N ARG A 74 6.30 -3.61 18.58
CA ARG A 74 6.42 -2.80 19.79
C ARG A 74 5.73 -1.44 19.63
N GLU A 75 5.93 -0.77 18.51
CA GLU A 75 5.34 0.53 18.21
C GLU A 75 3.82 0.40 18.02
N LEU A 76 3.35 -0.70 17.42
CA LEU A 76 1.92 -1.04 17.43
C LEU A 76 1.39 -1.18 18.86
N ALA A 77 2.10 -1.92 19.73
CA ALA A 77 1.71 -2.09 21.12
C ALA A 77 1.73 -0.75 21.90
N ASP A 78 2.69 0.12 21.64
CA ASP A 78 2.80 1.46 22.23
C ASP A 78 1.62 2.35 21.81
N MET A 79 1.04 2.12 20.63
CA MET A 79 -0.21 2.75 20.18
C MET A 79 -1.48 2.07 20.73
N GLY A 80 -1.34 1.03 21.58
CA GLY A 80 -2.46 0.25 22.10
C GLY A 80 -3.07 -0.72 21.08
N LEU A 81 -2.35 -1.01 19.99
CA LEU A 81 -2.79 -1.92 18.93
C LEU A 81 -2.14 -3.29 19.12
N ASP A 82 -2.95 -4.29 19.43
CA ASP A 82 -2.52 -5.69 19.43
C ASP A 82 -2.40 -6.21 17.98
N PRO A 83 -1.22 -6.70 17.55
CA PRO A 83 -1.01 -7.18 16.17
C PRO A 83 -1.99 -8.26 15.73
N ARG A 84 -2.44 -9.14 16.63
CA ARG A 84 -3.42 -10.19 16.30
C ARG A 84 -4.79 -9.59 16.02
N THR A 85 -5.18 -8.59 16.80
CA THR A 85 -6.41 -7.81 16.59
C THR A 85 -6.37 -7.07 15.25
N VAL A 86 -5.24 -6.41 14.94
CA VAL A 86 -5.04 -5.74 13.64
C VAL A 86 -5.15 -6.74 12.49
N PHE A 87 -4.50 -7.91 12.62
CA PHE A 87 -4.59 -8.98 11.63
C PHE A 87 -6.04 -9.42 11.39
N ALA A 88 -6.79 -9.72 12.46
CA ALA A 88 -8.18 -10.15 12.34
C ALA A 88 -9.07 -9.10 11.66
N ARG A 89 -8.89 -7.81 11.99
CA ARG A 89 -9.63 -6.70 11.39
C ARG A 89 -9.29 -6.51 9.92
N LEU A 90 -8.01 -6.62 9.58
CA LEU A 90 -7.55 -6.45 8.21
C LEU A 90 -7.99 -7.61 7.31
N ALA A 91 -8.02 -8.85 7.84
CA ALA A 91 -8.53 -10.00 7.10
C ALA A 91 -10.03 -9.86 6.81
N ASP A 92 -10.83 -9.40 7.78
CA ASP A 92 -12.26 -9.09 7.55
C ASP A 92 -12.44 -7.99 6.50
N TYR A 93 -11.59 -6.96 6.52
CA TYR A 93 -11.59 -5.90 5.51
C TYR A 93 -11.25 -6.44 4.10
N ALA A 94 -10.19 -7.23 3.97
CA ALA A 94 -9.76 -7.81 2.69
C ALA A 94 -10.88 -8.64 2.04
N GLN A 95 -11.57 -9.47 2.83
CA GLN A 95 -12.71 -10.27 2.37
C GLN A 95 -13.90 -9.42 1.88
N ARG A 96 -14.10 -8.22 2.43
CA ARG A 96 -15.14 -7.29 1.99
C ARG A 96 -14.76 -6.55 0.70
N VAL A 97 -13.47 -6.36 0.47
CA VAL A 97 -12.92 -5.57 -0.65
C VAL A 97 -12.61 -6.43 -1.87
N ALA A 98 -12.51 -7.76 -1.73
CA ALA A 98 -12.07 -8.68 -2.79
C ALA A 98 -12.90 -8.71 -4.11
N ASP A 99 -14.01 -7.94 -4.25
CA ASP A 99 -14.51 -7.21 -5.47
C ASP A 99 -16.07 -7.06 -5.46
N PRO A 100 -16.66 -5.90 -5.86
CA PRO A 100 -17.97 -5.87 -6.51
C PRO A 100 -17.85 -5.98 -8.04
N PRO A 101 -18.69 -6.77 -8.73
CA PRO A 101 -18.72 -6.80 -10.19
C PRO A 101 -19.28 -5.47 -10.72
N ASN A 102 -18.52 -4.78 -11.58
CA ASN A 102 -18.83 -3.53 -12.29
C ASN A 102 -18.42 -2.22 -11.59
N SER A 103 -17.21 -1.74 -11.90
CA SER A 103 -16.97 -0.29 -12.04
C SER A 103 -16.50 -0.06 -13.48
N PRO A 104 -17.13 0.86 -14.24
CA PRO A 104 -16.81 1.05 -15.63
C PRO A 104 -15.39 1.61 -15.78
N SER A 105 -14.65 1.07 -16.73
CA SER A 105 -13.39 1.65 -17.20
C SER A 105 -13.70 3.06 -17.74
N HIS A 106 -13.23 4.08 -17.03
CA HIS A 106 -13.12 5.44 -17.57
C HIS A 106 -11.75 5.63 -18.22
#